data_AF-A0A1Q7I1P7-F1
#
_entry.id   AF-A0A1Q7I1P7-F1
#
_cell.length_a   1.000
_cell.length_b   1.000
_cell.length_c   1.000
_cell.angle_alpha   90.00
_cell.angle_beta   90.00
_cell.angle_gamma   90.00
#
_symmetry.space_group_name_H-M   'P 1'
#
loop_
_entity.id
_entity.type
_entity.pdbx_description
1 polymer ?
#
loop_
_entity_poly.entity_id
_entity_poly.type
_entity_poly.pdbx_seq_one_letter_code
_entity_poly.pdbx_strand_id
1 'polypeptide(L)'
;MVRAIEVLKRVSRPVVIGVVALGIVALALALNNARPACPADWAGAQRIEIKGSSADVALDGHPYRVGGRALLDYMPRTGPPFPRPGEHPMGVNMSISAPNTAELDDPEFTCVRVTRGSEVWTKRPDNYGAQTSQSYPAGEAWRNAYAYGGPEWPVGDVIGVELWATVRGQRKGG
;
A
#
# COMPACT_ATOMS: atom_id res chain seq x y z
N MET A 1 -64.87 5.45 -19.97
CA MET A 1 -63.75 6.42 -19.99
C MET A 1 -62.60 5.83 -19.18
N VAL A 2 -61.36 6.08 -19.60
CA VAL A 2 -60.07 5.69 -19.00
C VAL A 2 -59.47 4.35 -19.46
N ARG A 3 -58.42 4.53 -20.26
CA ARG A 3 -57.43 3.61 -20.82
C ARG A 3 -56.72 2.81 -19.71
N ALA A 4 -56.72 1.49 -19.79
CA ALA A 4 -55.66 0.67 -19.19
C ALA A 4 -54.59 0.48 -20.27
N ILE A 5 -53.53 1.28 -20.14
CA ILE A 5 -52.39 1.32 -21.03
C ILE A 5 -51.60 0.02 -20.87
N GLU A 6 -51.70 -0.87 -21.86
CA GLU A 6 -50.70 -1.92 -22.10
C GLU A 6 -49.35 -1.24 -22.41
N VAL A 7 -48.54 -1.01 -21.39
CA VAL A 7 -47.11 -0.71 -21.55
C VAL A 7 -46.32 -1.83 -20.88
N LEU A 8 -46.51 -3.05 -21.38
CA LEU A 8 -45.49 -4.08 -21.36
C LEU A 8 -44.77 -4.05 -22.72
N LYS A 9 -44.19 -2.87 -23.04
CA LYS A 9 -43.32 -2.72 -24.21
C LYS A 9 -41.96 -3.33 -23.90
N ARG A 10 -41.86 -4.64 -24.16
CA ARG A 10 -40.76 -5.32 -24.84
C ARG A 10 -39.41 -4.59 -24.70
N VAL A 11 -38.69 -4.83 -23.60
CA VAL A 11 -37.28 -4.45 -23.49
C VAL A 11 -36.56 -5.18 -24.62
N SER A 12 -36.11 -4.44 -25.62
CA SER A 12 -35.47 -5.04 -26.79
C SER A 12 -34.15 -5.68 -26.33
N ARG A 13 -33.87 -6.91 -26.79
CA ARG A 13 -32.60 -7.63 -26.58
C ARG A 13 -31.35 -6.73 -26.64
N PRO A 14 -31.21 -5.77 -27.59
CA PRO A 14 -30.05 -4.88 -27.62
C PRO A 14 -29.90 -3.97 -26.37
N VAL A 15 -30.98 -3.57 -25.71
CA VAL A 15 -30.92 -2.76 -24.48
C VAL A 15 -30.40 -3.59 -23.31
N VAL A 16 -30.85 -4.85 -23.19
CA VAL A 16 -30.34 -5.78 -22.16
C VAL A 16 -28.85 -6.07 -22.38
N ILE A 17 -28.44 -6.30 -23.64
CA ILE A 17 -27.03 -6.55 -24.00
C ILE A 17 -26.18 -5.30 -23.71
N GLY A 18 -26.66 -4.10 -24.03
CA GLY A 18 -25.95 -2.85 -23.74
C GLY A 18 -25.74 -2.61 -22.25
N VAL A 19 -26.75 -2.86 -21.41
CA VAL A 19 -26.64 -2.74 -19.95
C VAL A 19 -25.69 -3.78 -19.36
N VAL A 20 -25.74 -5.03 -19.83
CA VAL A 20 -24.81 -6.09 -19.40
C VAL A 20 -23.37 -5.76 -19.81
N ALA A 21 -23.15 -5.29 -21.03
CA ALA A 21 -21.82 -4.89 -21.50
C ALA A 21 -21.26 -3.72 -20.67
N LEU A 22 -22.08 -2.71 -20.36
CA LEU A 22 -21.68 -1.61 -19.48
C LEU A 22 -21.38 -2.08 -18.06
N GLY A 23 -22.19 -3.01 -17.52
CA GLY A 23 -21.94 -3.62 -16.21
C GLY A 23 -20.63 -4.41 -16.16
N ILE A 24 -20.29 -5.16 -17.20
CA ILE A 24 -19.03 -5.90 -17.31
C ILE A 24 -17.85 -4.95 -17.41
N VAL A 25 -17.95 -3.88 -18.20
CA VAL A 25 -16.89 -2.87 -18.31
C VAL A 25 -16.70 -2.13 -16.99
N ALA A 26 -17.78 -1.75 -16.31
CA ALA A 26 -17.71 -1.11 -14.99
C ALA A 26 -17.10 -2.04 -13.93
N LEU A 27 -17.44 -3.33 -13.96
CA LEU A 27 -16.86 -4.33 -13.06
C LEU A 27 -15.39 -4.60 -13.39
N ALA A 28 -15.03 -4.69 -14.66
CA ALA A 28 -13.64 -4.84 -15.09
C ALA A 28 -12.80 -3.62 -14.70
N LEU A 29 -13.33 -2.41 -14.85
CA LEU A 29 -12.69 -1.19 -14.36
C LEU A 29 -12.60 -1.16 -12.84
N ALA A 30 -13.64 -1.60 -12.12
CA ALA A 30 -13.61 -1.69 -10.67
C ALA A 30 -12.58 -2.72 -10.19
N LEU A 31 -12.45 -3.86 -10.86
CA LEU A 31 -11.45 -4.89 -10.56
C LEU A 31 -10.03 -4.47 -10.96
N ASN A 32 -9.89 -3.75 -12.07
CA ASN A 32 -8.59 -3.24 -12.53
C ASN A 32 -8.11 -2.04 -11.69
N ASN A 33 -9.05 -1.27 -11.13
CA ASN A 33 -8.78 -0.19 -10.18
C ASN A 33 -8.75 -0.67 -8.72
N ALA A 34 -9.30 -1.85 -8.42
CA ALA A 34 -9.18 -2.48 -7.13
C ALA A 34 -7.72 -2.91 -6.96
N ARG A 35 -6.99 -2.15 -6.15
CA ARG A 35 -5.63 -2.54 -5.76
C ARG A 35 -5.73 -3.93 -5.11
N PRO A 36 -5.02 -4.95 -5.62
CA PRO A 36 -5.08 -6.28 -5.04
C PRO A 36 -4.66 -6.24 -3.57
N ALA A 37 -5.34 -7.05 -2.76
CA ALA A 37 -5.02 -7.20 -1.35
C ALA A 37 -3.59 -7.72 -1.16
N CYS A 38 -3.04 -7.55 0.05
CA CYS A 38 -1.73 -8.10 0.34
C CYS A 38 -1.72 -9.61 0.15
N PRO A 39 -0.66 -10.17 -0.48
CA PRO A 39 -0.57 -11.61 -0.65
C PRO A 39 -0.53 -12.28 0.72
N ALA A 40 -1.26 -13.39 0.84
CA ALA A 40 -1.36 -14.15 2.09
C ALA A 40 -0.01 -14.77 2.49
N ASP A 41 0.80 -15.15 1.50
CA ASP A 41 2.13 -15.71 1.68
C ASP A 41 3.18 -14.94 0.88
N TRP A 42 4.37 -14.84 1.47
CA TRP A 42 5.54 -14.17 0.87
C TRP A 42 6.61 -15.21 0.53
N ALA A 43 6.19 -16.42 0.18
CA ALA A 43 7.07 -17.51 -0.20
C ALA A 43 7.72 -17.20 -1.56
N GLY A 44 9.06 -17.20 -1.62
CA GLY A 44 9.82 -16.80 -2.81
C GLY A 44 10.41 -15.40 -2.75
N ALA A 45 10.11 -14.66 -1.68
CA ALA A 45 10.76 -13.39 -1.38
C ALA A 45 12.22 -13.53 -0.96
N GLN A 46 13.06 -12.59 -1.39
CA GLN A 46 14.29 -12.32 -0.67
C GLN A 46 13.96 -11.70 0.69
N ARG A 47 14.45 -12.31 1.77
CA ARG A 47 14.28 -11.80 3.14
C ARG A 47 15.52 -11.09 3.60
N ILE A 48 15.32 -9.91 4.19
CA ILE A 48 16.36 -9.11 4.82
C ILE A 48 15.92 -8.87 6.26
N GLU A 49 16.73 -9.29 7.21
CA GLU A 49 16.51 -9.01 8.63
C GLU A 49 17.08 -7.63 8.95
N ILE A 50 16.23 -6.70 9.37
CA ILE A 50 16.65 -5.36 9.79
C ILE A 50 16.88 -5.39 11.30
N LYS A 51 18.15 -5.39 11.72
CA LYS A 51 18.55 -5.28 13.13
C LYS A 51 18.71 -3.80 13.48
N GLY A 52 17.65 -3.19 14.03
CA GLY A 52 17.62 -1.75 14.36
C GLY A 52 16.56 -0.99 13.57
N SER A 53 16.86 0.25 13.16
CA SER A 53 15.91 1.11 12.44
C SER A 53 16.00 1.03 10.91
N SER A 54 17.14 0.59 10.38
CA SER A 54 17.39 0.47 8.93
C SER A 54 18.53 -0.52 8.64
N ALA A 55 18.60 -0.98 7.39
CA ALA A 55 19.67 -1.83 6.87
C ALA A 55 20.05 -1.39 5.47
N ASP A 56 21.35 -1.48 5.14
CA ASP A 56 21.85 -1.33 3.78
C ASP A 56 21.68 -2.67 3.04
N VAL A 57 21.15 -2.60 1.82
CA VAL A 57 20.78 -3.75 1.00
C VAL A 57 21.20 -3.49 -0.45
N ALA A 58 21.54 -4.54 -1.18
CA ALA A 58 21.78 -4.46 -2.61
C ALA A 58 20.67 -5.21 -3.34
N LEU A 59 19.94 -4.53 -4.22
CA LEU A 59 18.90 -5.12 -5.07
C LEU A 59 19.33 -4.93 -6.52
N ASP A 60 19.45 -6.03 -7.27
CA ASP A 60 19.93 -6.05 -8.67
C ASP A 60 21.29 -5.33 -8.90
N GLY A 61 22.14 -5.25 -7.87
CA GLY A 61 23.43 -4.55 -7.90
C GLY A 61 23.38 -3.07 -7.54
N HIS A 62 22.20 -2.52 -7.23
CA HIS A 62 22.00 -1.14 -6.81
C HIS A 62 21.90 -1.06 -5.27
N PRO A 63 22.63 -0.13 -4.63
CA PRO A 63 22.61 0.03 -3.18
C PRO A 63 21.39 0.83 -2.73
N TYR A 64 20.67 0.28 -1.76
CA TYR A 64 19.56 0.92 -1.08
C TYR A 64 19.76 0.85 0.42
N ARG A 65 19.18 1.80 1.14
CA ARG A 65 18.97 1.69 2.58
C ARG A 65 17.49 1.62 2.85
N VAL A 66 17.06 0.55 3.51
CA VAL A 66 15.65 0.28 3.80
C VAL A 66 15.45 0.29 5.30
N GLY A 67 14.39 0.95 5.75
CA GLY A 67 14.05 1.05 7.16
C GLY A 67 12.57 1.19 7.40
N GLY A 68 12.21 1.11 8.67
CA GLY A 68 10.84 1.33 9.08
C GLY A 68 10.67 1.20 10.58
N ARG A 69 9.51 1.65 11.04
CA ARG A 69 9.11 1.61 12.45
C ARG A 69 7.60 1.54 12.55
N ALA A 70 7.14 0.70 13.47
CA ALA A 70 5.79 0.80 14.00
C ALA A 70 5.75 1.88 15.06
N LEU A 71 4.73 2.71 15.02
CA LEU A 71 4.51 3.81 15.95
C LEU A 71 3.02 3.92 16.24
N LEU A 72 2.66 4.28 17.46
CA LEU A 72 1.28 4.63 17.77
C LEU A 72 0.98 6.01 17.18
N ASP A 73 -0.10 6.14 16.43
CA ASP A 73 -0.47 7.41 15.80
C ASP A 73 -1.14 8.31 16.86
N TYR A 74 -0.31 9.13 17.52
CA TYR A 74 -0.77 10.15 18.47
C TYR A 74 -1.16 11.47 17.80
N MET A 75 -0.95 11.60 16.48
CA MET A 75 -1.27 12.84 15.77
C MET A 75 -2.73 12.81 15.28
N PRO A 76 -3.58 13.76 15.71
CA PRO A 76 -4.89 13.92 15.11
C PRO A 76 -4.71 14.38 13.65
N ARG A 77 -4.99 13.49 12.70
CA ARG A 77 -5.02 13.86 11.29
C ARG A 77 -6.25 14.72 11.03
N THR A 78 -6.07 15.83 10.34
CA THR A 78 -7.18 16.62 9.79
C THR A 78 -7.81 15.87 8.61
N GLY A 79 -8.77 14.98 8.87
CA GLY A 79 -9.55 14.27 7.85
C GLY A 79 -10.46 13.18 8.44
N PRO A 80 -11.67 12.97 7.90
CA PRO A 80 -12.60 11.94 8.39
C PRO A 80 -12.25 10.53 7.85
N PRO A 81 -12.45 9.44 8.66
CA PRO A 81 -12.90 9.44 10.04
C PRO A 81 -11.71 9.65 11.00
N PHE A 82 -11.86 10.62 11.90
CA PHE A 82 -10.91 10.83 12.99
C PHE A 82 -10.91 9.60 13.91
N PRO A 83 -9.75 9.19 14.47
CA PRO A 83 -9.73 8.28 15.62
C PRO A 83 -10.60 8.88 16.75
N ARG A 84 -11.35 8.05 17.49
CA ARG A 84 -12.10 8.57 18.64
C ARG A 84 -11.12 9.15 19.67
N PRO A 85 -11.54 10.11 20.50
CA PRO A 85 -10.70 10.58 21.60
C PRO A 85 -10.24 9.40 22.47
N GLY A 86 -8.91 9.19 22.56
CA GLY A 86 -8.29 8.08 23.28
C GLY A 86 -7.89 6.86 22.41
N GLU A 87 -8.31 6.83 21.15
CA GLU A 87 -7.86 5.83 20.17
C GLU A 87 -6.52 6.26 19.54
N HIS A 88 -5.55 5.34 19.55
CA HIS A 88 -4.20 5.52 19.01
C HIS A 88 -3.85 4.33 18.12
N PRO A 89 -4.51 4.19 16.95
CA PRO A 89 -4.26 3.09 16.06
C PRO A 89 -2.79 3.06 15.65
N MET A 90 -2.22 1.86 15.55
CA MET A 90 -0.85 1.70 15.10
C MET A 90 -0.71 2.20 13.65
N GLY A 91 0.38 2.93 13.40
CA GLY A 91 0.90 3.26 12.09
C GLY A 91 2.25 2.59 11.85
N VAL A 92 2.56 2.29 10.60
CA VAL A 92 3.89 1.84 10.19
C VAL A 92 4.45 2.83 9.19
N ASN A 93 5.55 3.48 9.56
CA ASN A 93 6.33 4.33 8.68
C ASN A 93 7.48 3.50 8.10
N MET A 94 7.71 3.65 6.80
CA MET A 94 8.76 2.96 6.06
C MET A 94 9.52 3.96 5.22
N SER A 95 10.80 3.70 5.02
CA SER A 95 11.65 4.50 4.15
C SER A 95 12.53 3.60 3.29
N ILE A 96 12.76 4.04 2.07
CA ILE A 96 13.83 3.55 1.21
C ILE A 96 14.63 4.75 0.72
N SER A 97 15.93 4.69 0.86
CA SER A 97 16.84 5.71 0.36
C SER A 97 17.89 5.13 -0.56
N ALA A 98 18.39 5.99 -1.45
CA ALA A 98 19.35 5.67 -2.49
C ALA A 98 20.23 6.91 -2.77
N PRO A 99 21.36 6.75 -3.48
CA PRO A 99 22.25 7.86 -3.77
C PRO A 99 21.62 9.00 -4.58
N ASN A 100 20.55 8.75 -5.35
CA ASN A 100 19.84 9.76 -6.14
C ASN A 100 18.37 9.36 -6.38
N THR A 101 17.56 10.28 -6.91
CA THR A 101 16.12 10.06 -7.10
C THR A 101 15.79 9.08 -8.22
N ALA A 102 16.63 8.96 -9.25
CA ALA A 102 16.36 8.06 -10.37
C ALA A 102 16.39 6.58 -9.94
N GLU A 103 17.21 6.24 -8.95
CA GLU A 103 17.26 4.91 -8.33
C GLU A 103 15.97 4.57 -7.53
N LEU A 104 15.14 5.57 -7.20
CA LEU A 104 13.91 5.41 -6.42
C LEU A 104 12.62 5.37 -7.25
N ASP A 105 12.71 5.53 -8.56
CA ASP A 105 11.54 5.53 -9.45
C ASP A 105 10.87 4.14 -9.50
N ASP A 106 11.66 3.07 -9.41
CA ASP A 106 11.22 1.68 -9.56
C ASP A 106 10.87 0.92 -8.27
N PRO A 107 11.63 1.01 -7.14
CA PRO A 107 11.21 0.34 -5.91
C PRO A 107 9.82 0.85 -5.50
N GLU A 108 9.00 0.11 -4.77
CA GLU A 108 7.79 0.61 -4.06
C GLU A 108 7.43 -0.32 -2.90
N PHE A 109 6.99 0.23 -1.77
CA PHE A 109 6.42 -0.60 -0.70
C PHE A 109 5.01 -1.01 -1.10
N THR A 110 4.78 -2.30 -1.26
CA THR A 110 3.51 -2.81 -1.77
C THR A 110 2.65 -3.38 -0.66
N CYS A 111 3.25 -3.89 0.42
CA CYS A 111 2.53 -4.42 1.57
C CYS A 111 3.30 -4.29 2.89
N VAL A 112 2.55 -4.20 3.97
CA VAL A 112 3.04 -4.33 5.35
C VAL A 112 2.27 -5.46 6.01
N ARG A 113 2.97 -6.29 6.77
CA ARG A 113 2.38 -7.25 7.69
C ARG A 113 2.92 -6.98 9.09
N VAL A 114 2.01 -6.86 10.05
CA VAL A 114 2.36 -6.77 11.46
C VAL A 114 1.72 -7.93 12.20
N THR A 115 2.52 -8.62 13.01
CA THR A 115 2.10 -9.79 13.78
C THR A 115 2.24 -9.54 15.27
N ARG A 116 1.21 -9.89 16.05
CA ARG A 116 1.26 -9.93 17.51
C ARG A 116 0.75 -11.28 17.99
N GLY A 117 1.64 -12.15 18.47
CA GLY A 117 1.28 -13.53 18.79
C GLY A 117 0.68 -14.22 17.55
N SER A 118 -0.59 -14.61 17.63
CA SER A 118 -1.35 -15.19 16.51
C SER A 118 -2.14 -14.18 15.67
N GLU A 119 -2.21 -12.92 16.10
CA GLU A 119 -2.92 -11.87 15.37
C GLU A 119 -2.07 -11.31 14.23
N VAL A 120 -2.71 -11.10 13.08
CA VAL A 120 -2.06 -10.59 11.88
C VAL A 120 -2.86 -9.42 11.34
N TRP A 121 -2.17 -8.30 11.12
CA TRP A 121 -2.70 -7.16 10.39
C TRP A 121 -1.88 -6.92 9.14
N THR A 122 -2.55 -6.70 8.01
CA THR A 122 -1.88 -6.38 6.74
C THR A 122 -2.49 -5.13 6.12
N LYS A 123 -1.64 -4.31 5.52
CA LYS A 123 -2.08 -3.08 4.84
C LYS A 123 -1.18 -2.76 3.67
N ARG A 124 -1.78 -2.27 2.58
CA ARG A 124 -1.04 -1.61 1.51
C ARG A 124 -0.71 -0.19 1.94
N PRO A 125 0.56 0.22 1.93
CA PRO A 125 0.93 1.56 2.36
C PRO A 125 0.70 2.59 1.25
N ASP A 126 0.50 3.83 1.68
CA ASP A 126 0.54 5.01 0.83
C ASP A 126 2.01 5.36 0.57
N ASN A 127 2.44 5.27 -0.69
CA ASN A 127 3.79 5.64 -1.11
C ASN A 127 3.80 7.11 -1.53
N TYR A 128 4.77 7.85 -1.02
CA TYR A 128 4.95 9.26 -1.35
C TYR A 128 5.99 9.42 -2.46
N GLY A 129 6.09 10.59 -3.08
CA GLY A 129 7.14 10.85 -4.08
C GLY A 129 8.54 10.79 -3.47
N ALA A 130 9.54 10.48 -4.29
CA ALA A 130 10.95 10.61 -3.90
C ALA A 130 11.27 12.06 -3.55
N GLN A 131 12.05 12.25 -2.50
CA GLN A 131 12.50 13.53 -1.98
C GLN A 131 14.02 13.48 -1.82
N THR A 132 14.70 14.59 -2.06
CA THR A 132 16.14 14.68 -1.81
C THR A 132 16.36 15.31 -0.45
N SER A 133 17.17 14.68 0.39
CA SER A 133 17.57 15.29 1.65
C SER A 133 18.39 16.55 1.37
N GLN A 134 17.92 17.69 1.87
CA GLN A 134 18.75 18.90 1.99
C GLN A 134 19.64 18.87 3.23
N SER A 135 19.48 17.86 4.09
CA SER A 135 20.22 17.66 5.34
C SER A 135 21.21 16.50 5.21
N TYR A 136 22.24 16.49 6.07
CA TYR A 136 23.37 15.57 5.96
C TYR A 136 22.97 14.08 6.14
N PRO A 137 23.48 13.14 5.31
CA PRO A 137 24.32 13.40 4.15
C PRO A 137 23.51 14.04 3.00
N ALA A 138 23.99 15.19 2.54
CA ALA A 138 23.35 15.93 1.45
C ALA A 138 23.45 15.12 0.15
N GLY A 139 22.37 15.09 -0.62
CA GLY A 139 22.32 14.40 -1.91
C GLY A 139 21.70 13.00 -1.86
N GLU A 140 21.52 12.39 -0.69
CA GLU A 140 20.77 11.13 -0.58
C GLU A 140 19.28 11.39 -0.87
N ALA A 141 18.72 10.63 -1.80
CA ALA A 141 17.29 10.63 -2.07
C ALA A 141 16.62 9.60 -1.18
N TRP A 142 15.41 9.90 -0.71
CA TRP A 142 14.61 9.00 0.08
C TRP A 142 13.15 9.06 -0.35
N ARG A 143 12.44 7.97 -0.12
CA ARG A 143 11.00 7.91 -0.27
C ARG A 143 10.40 7.27 0.97
N ASN A 144 9.38 7.94 1.51
CA ASN A 144 8.58 7.37 2.59
C ASN A 144 7.36 6.65 2.04
N ALA A 145 6.95 5.64 2.78
CA ALA A 145 5.62 5.06 2.68
C ALA A 145 5.02 4.92 4.08
N TYR A 146 3.69 4.91 4.15
CA TYR A 146 3.01 4.79 5.43
C TYR A 146 1.78 3.89 5.35
N ALA A 147 1.59 3.04 6.35
CA ALA A 147 0.37 2.26 6.55
C ALA A 147 -0.29 2.69 7.85
N TYR A 148 -1.52 3.22 7.76
CA TYR A 148 -2.28 3.76 8.90
C TYR A 148 -3.54 2.95 9.18
N GLY A 149 -4.16 3.22 10.33
CA GLY A 149 -5.38 2.56 10.76
C GLY A 149 -5.14 1.10 11.15
N GLY A 150 -3.99 0.82 11.76
CA GLY A 150 -3.68 -0.46 12.34
C GLY A 150 -4.45 -0.74 13.63
N PRO A 151 -4.33 -1.96 14.16
CA PRO A 151 -4.98 -2.35 15.41
C PRO A 151 -4.45 -1.53 16.59
N GLU A 152 -5.26 -1.48 17.64
CA GLU A 152 -4.85 -0.99 18.94
C GLU A 152 -4.40 -2.16 19.79
N TRP A 153 -3.10 -2.28 19.94
CA TRP A 153 -2.48 -3.24 20.83
C TRP A 153 -1.83 -2.50 22.01
N PRO A 154 -1.85 -3.06 23.23
CA PRO A 154 -1.23 -2.46 24.41
C PRO A 154 0.20 -1.98 24.17
N VAL A 155 0.51 -0.83 24.75
CA VAL A 155 1.87 -0.31 24.80
C VAL A 155 2.76 -1.33 25.52
N GLY A 156 3.89 -1.67 24.91
CA GLY A 156 4.85 -2.63 25.47
C GLY A 156 4.70 -4.05 24.91
N ASP A 157 3.68 -4.34 24.11
CA ASP A 157 3.57 -5.60 23.38
C ASP A 157 4.72 -5.74 22.37
N VAL A 158 5.24 -6.96 22.25
CA VAL A 158 6.22 -7.31 21.22
C VAL A 158 5.50 -7.63 19.92
N ILE A 159 5.86 -6.92 18.86
CA ILE A 159 5.29 -7.09 17.53
C ILE A 159 6.39 -7.44 16.52
N GLY A 160 6.04 -8.28 15.55
CA GLY A 160 6.83 -8.49 14.34
C GLY A 160 6.34 -7.57 13.25
N VAL A 161 7.24 -6.86 12.57
CA VAL A 161 6.92 -6.03 11.40
C VAL A 161 7.67 -6.58 10.21
N GLU A 162 6.94 -6.92 9.16
CA GLU A 162 7.51 -7.36 7.90
C GLU A 162 7.06 -6.39 6.80
N LEU A 163 8.01 -5.94 5.99
CA LEU A 163 7.82 -4.95 4.94
C LEU A 163 8.03 -5.62 3.58
N TRP A 164 7.07 -5.47 2.69
CA TRP A 164 7.13 -5.96 1.32
C TRP A 164 7.41 -4.79 0.38
N ALA A 165 8.57 -4.83 -0.27
CA ALA A 165 8.92 -3.90 -1.33
C ALA A 165 9.15 -4.65 -2.64
N THR A 166 8.71 -4.07 -3.73
CA THR A 166 8.95 -4.58 -5.09
C THR A 166 9.84 -3.61 -5.82
N VAL A 167 10.88 -4.13 -6.47
CA VAL A 167 11.64 -3.39 -7.48
C VAL A 167 11.22 -3.96 -8.82
N ARG A 168 10.74 -3.12 -9.73
CA ARG A 168 10.54 -3.56 -11.12
C ARG A 168 11.93 -3.57 -11.75
N GLY A 169 12.51 -4.76 -11.91
CA GLY A 169 13.82 -4.89 -12.54
C GLY A 169 13.80 -4.16 -13.89
N GLN A 170 14.72 -3.19 -14.06
CA GLN A 170 14.99 -2.62 -15.37
C GLN A 170 15.37 -3.78 -16.28
N ARG A 171 14.52 -4.09 -17.25
CA ARG A 171 14.82 -5.10 -18.25
C ARG A 171 16.08 -4.60 -18.97
N LYS A 172 17.25 -5.16 -18.64
CA LYS A 172 18.48 -4.89 -19.39
C LYS A 172 18.15 -5.15 -20.85
N GLY A 173 18.07 -4.07 -21.63
CA GLY A 173 17.94 -4.16 -23.07
C GLY A 173 19.13 -4.97 -23.58
N GLY A 174 18.83 -6.09 -24.24
CA GLY A 174 19.79 -6.81 -25.06
C GLY A 174 20.02 -6.08 -26.38
#